data_AF-A0A956T3W4-F1
#
_entry.id   AF-A0A956T3W4-F1
#
_cell.length_a   1.000
_cell.length_b   1.000
_cell.length_c   1.000
_cell.angle_alpha   90.00
_cell.angle_beta   90.00
_cell.angle_gamma   90.00
#
_symmetry.space_group_name_H-M   'P 1'
#
loop_
_entity.id
_entity.type
_entity.pdbx_description
1 polymer ?
#
loop_
_entity_poly.entity_id
_entity_poly.type
_entity_poly.pdbx_seq_one_letter_code
_entity_poly.pdbx_strand_id
1 'polypeptide(L)'
;MLLVHAGIHLNALIPWLALLAMVVVIASGLTGKYLLARARKGMASRKGELVAQGLNPDEVERQLQGLALLTDSMQRWRSVHMPLTMLFAGLALVHIFATLLLW
;
A
#
# COMPACT_ATOMS: atom_id res chain seq x y z
N MET A 1 -27.43 9.09 -25.06
CA MET A 1 -27.52 9.53 -23.65
C MET A 1 -26.43 10.56 -23.34
N LEU A 2 -26.34 11.64 -24.11
CA LEU A 2 -25.35 12.72 -23.89
C LEU A 2 -25.86 13.81 -22.92
N LEU A 3 -27.18 13.86 -22.70
CA LEU A 3 -27.85 14.95 -21.96
C LEU A 3 -28.36 14.56 -20.56
N VAL A 4 -28.29 13.28 -20.17
CA VAL A 4 -28.66 12.84 -18.81
C VAL A 4 -27.44 12.71 -17.88
N HIS A 5 -26.23 12.56 -18.43
CA HIS A 5 -24.99 12.68 -17.64
C HIS A 5 -24.54 14.15 -17.46
N ALA A 6 -25.09 15.06 -18.26
CA ALA A 6 -24.95 16.50 -18.10
C ALA A 6 -25.96 17.04 -17.07
N GLY A 7 -26.13 16.34 -15.95
CA GLY A 7 -26.70 16.86 -14.70
C GLY A 7 -25.62 17.60 -13.91
N ILE A 8 -25.17 18.71 -14.46
CA ILE A 8 -24.85 19.97 -13.75
C ILE A 8 -25.09 19.93 -12.22
N HIS A 9 -24.17 20.19 -11.27
CA HIS A 9 -22.98 21.07 -11.31
C HIS A 9 -21.88 20.77 -10.24
N LEU A 10 -21.92 19.63 -9.53
CA LEU A 10 -20.88 19.19 -8.57
C LEU A 10 -20.37 17.76 -8.84
N ASN A 11 -20.97 17.08 -9.83
CA ASN A 11 -20.97 15.63 -9.95
C ASN A 11 -19.83 15.02 -10.80
N ALA A 12 -19.02 15.83 -11.49
CA ALA A 12 -17.83 15.36 -12.21
C ALA A 12 -16.57 15.40 -11.31
N LEU A 13 -16.53 16.31 -10.34
CA LEU A 13 -15.42 16.42 -9.38
C LEU A 13 -15.36 15.21 -8.45
N ILE A 14 -16.52 14.71 -8.01
CA ILE A 14 -16.62 13.54 -7.12
C ILE A 14 -16.01 12.28 -7.77
N PRO A 15 -16.34 11.90 -9.02
CA PRO A 15 -15.66 10.81 -9.75
C PRO A 15 -14.15 11.02 -9.91
N TRP A 16 -13.71 12.23 -10.24
CA TRP A 16 -12.29 12.54 -10.36
C TRP A 16 -11.54 12.44 -9.02
N LEU A 17 -12.14 12.92 -7.93
CA LEU A 17 -11.60 12.78 -6.58
C LEU A 17 -11.60 11.31 -6.12
N ALA A 18 -12.65 10.56 -6.44
CA ALA A 18 -12.72 9.13 -6.16
C ALA A 18 -11.63 8.36 -6.92
N LEU A 19 -11.42 8.68 -8.21
CA LEU A 19 -10.34 8.10 -9.01
C LEU A 19 -8.96 8.43 -8.42
N LEU A 20 -8.72 9.69 -8.08
CA LEU A 20 -7.47 10.12 -7.43
C LEU A 20 -7.24 9.41 -6.10
N ALA A 21 -8.25 9.36 -5.23
CA ALA A 21 -8.19 8.67 -3.95
C ALA A 21 -7.90 7.17 -4.15
N MET A 22 -8.51 6.56 -5.15
CA MET A 22 -8.30 5.15 -5.48
C MET A 22 -6.88 4.88 -5.99
N VAL A 23 -6.34 5.75 -6.85
CA VAL A 23 -4.94 5.69 -7.30
C VAL A 23 -3.99 5.84 -6.11
N VAL A 24 -4.24 6.79 -5.20
CA VAL A 24 -3.44 6.99 -3.99
C VAL A 24 -3.49 5.75 -3.08
N VAL A 25 -4.66 5.16 -2.88
CA VAL A 25 -4.82 3.92 -2.09
C VAL A 25 -4.06 2.75 -2.73
N ILE A 26 -4.13 2.61 -4.05
CA ILE A 26 -3.39 1.56 -4.78
C ILE A 26 -1.88 1.78 -4.68
N ALA A 27 -1.41 3.00 -4.98
CA ALA A 27 0.00 3.36 -4.92
C ALA A 27 0.56 3.23 -3.49
N SER A 28 -0.19 3.64 -2.48
CA SER A 28 0.17 3.50 -1.06
C SER A 28 0.29 2.02 -0.66
N GLY A 29 -0.69 1.19 -1.04
CA GLY A 29 -0.65 -0.25 -0.79
C GLY A 29 0.56 -0.94 -1.45
N LEU A 30 0.86 -0.58 -2.70
CA LEU A 30 2.01 -1.11 -3.44
C LEU A 30 3.34 -0.65 -2.85
N THR A 31 3.43 0.62 -2.46
CA THR A 31 4.61 1.20 -1.81
C THR A 31 4.88 0.52 -0.48
N GLY A 32 3.85 0.31 0.35
CA GLY A 32 3.96 -0.42 1.62
C GLY A 32 4.47 -1.85 1.45
N LYS A 33 4.03 -2.57 0.39
CA LYS A 33 4.55 -3.90 0.05
C LYS A 33 6.04 -3.86 -0.28
N TYR A 34 6.48 -2.93 -1.12
CA TYR A 34 7.88 -2.82 -1.52
C TYR A 34 8.78 -2.39 -0.37
N LEU A 35 8.33 -1.42 0.41
CA LEU A 35 9.08 -0.87 1.54
C LEU A 35 9.29 -1.92 2.64
N LEU A 36 8.25 -2.72 2.94
CA LEU A 36 8.35 -3.83 3.89
C LEU A 36 9.29 -4.93 3.40
N ALA A 37 9.24 -5.28 2.11
CA ALA A 37 10.15 -6.27 1.53
C ALA A 37 11.61 -5.81 1.62
N ARG A 38 11.86 -4.53 1.34
CA ARG A 38 13.19 -3.92 1.47
C ARG A 38 13.65 -3.87 2.94
N ALA A 39 12.77 -3.50 3.87
CA ALA A 39 13.07 -3.46 5.30
C ALA A 39 13.47 -4.84 5.83
N ARG A 40 12.71 -5.89 5.48
CA ARG A 40 13.04 -7.28 5.86
C ARG A 40 14.39 -7.74 5.29
N LYS A 41 14.67 -7.43 4.03
CA LYS A 41 15.97 -7.75 3.42
C LYS A 41 17.11 -6.99 4.11
N GLY A 42 16.90 -5.73 4.46
CA GLY A 42 17.83 -4.90 5.21
C GLY A 42 18.10 -5.44 6.61
N MET A 43 17.07 -5.89 7.34
CA MET A 43 17.25 -6.53 8.65
C MET A 43 18.08 -7.81 8.57
N ALA A 44 17.83 -8.65 7.57
CA ALA A 44 18.60 -9.89 7.39
C ALA A 44 20.08 -9.60 7.10
N SER A 45 20.38 -8.63 6.24
CA SER A 45 21.76 -8.20 5.95
C SER A 45 22.44 -7.65 7.20
N ARG A 46 21.79 -6.72 7.89
CA ARG A 46 22.34 -6.05 9.07
C ARG A 46 22.54 -7.01 10.24
N LYS A 47 21.65 -7.99 10.41
CA LYS A 47 21.85 -9.09 11.37
C LYS A 47 23.11 -9.89 11.03
N GLY A 48 23.30 -10.25 9.76
CA GLY A 48 24.50 -10.97 9.31
C GLY A 48 25.79 -10.19 9.55
N GLU A 49 25.80 -8.90 9.25
CA GLU A 49 26.95 -8.00 9.48
C GLU A 49 27.28 -7.87 10.98
N LEU A 50 26.28 -7.69 11.84
CA LEU A 50 26.49 -7.56 13.28
C LEU A 50 26.99 -8.87 13.92
N VAL A 51 26.48 -10.02 13.47
CA VAL A 51 26.98 -11.33 13.90
C VAL A 51 28.41 -11.55 13.41
N ALA A 52 28.73 -11.16 12.18
CA ALA A 52 30.08 -11.26 11.63
C ALA A 52 31.09 -10.35 12.36
N GLN A 53 30.64 -9.23 12.93
CA GLN A 53 31.43 -8.35 13.79
C GLN A 53 31.68 -8.93 15.19
N GLY A 54 31.14 -10.12 15.50
CA GLY A 54 31.33 -10.78 16.80
C GLY A 54 30.52 -10.16 17.94
N LEU A 55 29.50 -9.35 17.63
CA LEU A 55 28.62 -8.78 18.65
C LEU A 55 27.83 -9.88 19.35
N ASN A 56 27.68 -9.72 20.66
CA ASN A 56 26.86 -10.61 21.48
C ASN A 56 25.39 -10.55 21.02
N PRO A 57 24.61 -11.65 21.06
CA PRO A 57 23.24 -11.69 20.54
C PRO A 57 22.33 -10.59 21.11
N ASP A 58 22.48 -10.24 22.39
CA ASP A 58 21.70 -9.19 23.04
C ASP A 58 21.96 -7.79 22.48
N GLU A 59 23.18 -7.54 22.02
CA GLU A 59 23.57 -6.27 21.38
C GLU A 59 22.99 -6.18 19.96
N VAL A 60 23.00 -7.31 19.25
CA VAL A 60 22.39 -7.44 17.91
C VAL A 60 20.89 -7.22 17.98
N GLU A 61 20.21 -7.82 18.96
CA GLU A 61 18.77 -7.66 19.20
C GLU A 61 18.44 -6.20 19.49
N ARG A 62 19.17 -5.54 20.40
CA ARG A 62 18.98 -4.12 20.74
C ARG A 62 19.11 -3.20 19.54
N GLN A 63 20.08 -3.45 18.65
CA GLN A 63 20.24 -2.64 17.44
C GLN A 63 19.15 -2.90 16.37
N LEU A 64 18.56 -4.10 16.35
CA LEU A 64 17.49 -4.46 15.42
C LEU A 64 16.08 -4.11 15.95
N GLN A 65 15.89 -3.95 17.25
CA GLN A 65 14.59 -3.70 17.89
C GLN A 65 13.82 -2.53 17.26
N GLY A 66 14.46 -1.38 17.03
CA GLY A 66 13.80 -0.24 16.41
C GLY A 66 13.31 -0.52 14.98
N LEU A 67 14.11 -1.27 14.21
CA LEU A 67 13.75 -1.68 12.84
C LEU A 67 12.66 -2.77 12.85
N ALA A 68 12.69 -3.67 13.84
CA ALA A 68 11.67 -4.70 14.04
C ALA A 68 10.31 -4.07 14.36
N LEU A 69 10.26 -3.09 15.28
CA LEU A 69 9.02 -2.38 15.64
C LEU A 69 8.40 -1.63 14.45
N LEU A 70 9.23 -0.97 13.62
CA LEU A 70 8.77 -0.31 12.40
C LEU A 70 8.22 -1.33 11.38
N THR A 71 8.92 -2.46 11.22
CA THR A 71 8.52 -3.54 10.31
C THR A 71 7.18 -4.15 10.75
N ASP A 72 7.02 -4.43 12.05
CA ASP A 72 5.77 -4.98 12.62
C ASP A 72 4.60 -4.01 12.46
N SER A 73 4.83 -2.72 12.71
CA SER A 73 3.82 -1.67 12.50
C SER A 73 3.37 -1.60 11.03
N MET A 74 4.33 -1.63 10.09
CA MET A 74 4.03 -1.69 8.65
C MET A 74 3.27 -2.96 8.24
N GLN A 75 3.58 -4.08 8.89
CA GLN A 75 2.94 -5.36 8.61
C GLN A 75 1.48 -5.39 9.08
N ARG A 76 1.20 -4.81 10.25
CA ARG A 76 -0.17 -4.63 10.77
C ARG A 76 -0.96 -3.60 9.97
N TRP A 77 -0.32 -2.52 9.52
CA TRP A 77 -0.93 -1.58 8.58
C TRP A 77 -1.33 -2.30 7.29
N ARG A 78 -0.44 -3.13 6.73
CA ARG A 78 -0.72 -3.89 5.51
C ARG A 78 -1.86 -4.89 5.67
N SER A 79 -2.00 -5.58 6.80
CA SER A 79 -3.10 -6.55 6.97
C SER A 79 -4.48 -5.89 6.86
N VAL A 80 -4.59 -4.61 7.18
CA VAL A 80 -5.84 -3.84 7.05
C VAL A 80 -5.92 -3.14 5.69
N HIS A 81 -4.82 -2.53 5.25
CA HIS A 81 -4.82 -1.71 4.03
C HIS A 81 -4.89 -2.56 2.76
N MET A 82 -4.24 -3.73 2.71
CA MET A 82 -4.16 -4.53 1.50
C MET A 82 -5.52 -5.09 1.02
N PRO A 83 -6.39 -5.63 1.89
CA PRO A 83 -7.75 -6.02 1.51
C PRO A 83 -8.57 -4.85 0.97
N LEU A 84 -8.44 -3.67 1.59
CA LEU A 84 -9.12 -2.46 1.15
C LEU A 84 -8.65 -2.03 -0.24
N THR A 85 -7.34 -2.03 -0.48
CA THR A 85 -6.76 -1.75 -1.80
C THR A 85 -7.27 -2.74 -2.86
N MET A 86 -7.35 -4.04 -2.54
CA MET A 86 -7.85 -5.05 -3.48
C MET A 86 -9.34 -4.85 -3.80
N LEU A 87 -10.15 -4.53 -2.78
CA LEU A 87 -11.58 -4.25 -2.97
C LEU A 87 -11.78 -3.05 -3.90
N PHE A 88 -11.10 -1.93 -3.63
CA PHE A 88 -11.18 -0.75 -4.49
C PHE A 88 -10.62 -0.98 -5.89
N ALA A 89 -9.51 -1.71 -6.03
CA ALA A 89 -9.00 -2.09 -7.34
C ALA A 89 -10.01 -2.94 -8.12
N GLY A 90 -10.70 -3.89 -7.47
CA GLY A 90 -11.77 -4.67 -8.08
C GLY A 90 -12.95 -3.81 -8.52
N LEU A 91 -13.42 -2.91 -7.65
CA LEU A 91 -14.47 -1.94 -7.98
C LEU A 91 -14.07 -1.02 -9.13
N ALA A 92 -12.81 -0.58 -9.18
CA ALA A 92 -12.27 0.23 -10.27
C ALA A 92 -12.33 -0.52 -11.60
N LEU A 93 -11.91 -1.78 -11.62
CA LEU A 93 -11.97 -2.62 -12.82
C LEU A 93 -13.41 -2.82 -13.27
N VAL A 94 -14.32 -3.18 -12.35
CA VAL A 94 -15.75 -3.31 -12.65
C VAL A 94 -16.30 -2.01 -13.23
N HIS A 95 -15.94 -0.86 -12.66
CA HIS A 95 -16.36 0.44 -13.18
C HIS A 95 -15.87 0.66 -14.61
N ILE A 96 -14.58 0.44 -14.88
CA ILE A 96 -13.98 0.54 -16.23
C ILE A 96 -14.69 -0.40 -17.21
N PHE A 97 -14.86 -1.68 -16.86
CA PHE A 97 -15.54 -2.65 -17.74
C PHE A 97 -17.00 -2.28 -17.98
N ALA A 98 -17.74 -1.88 -16.95
CA ALA A 98 -19.13 -1.43 -17.09
C ALA A 98 -19.21 -0.21 -18.02
N THR A 99 -18.31 0.76 -17.88
CA THR A 99 -18.23 1.92 -18.78
C THR A 99 -17.81 1.58 -20.20
N LEU A 100 -17.10 0.47 -20.44
CA LEU A 100 -16.71 0.05 -21.79
C LEU A 100 -17.76 -0.85 -22.46
N LEU A 101 -18.55 -1.59 -21.68
CA LEU A 101 -19.52 -2.56 -22.18
C LEU A 101 -20.94 -1.99 -22.31
N LEU A 102 -21.30 -1.03 -21.45
CA LEU A 102 -22.61 -0.37 -21.41
C LEU A 102 -22.61 1.01 -22.09
N TRP A 103 -21.49 1.38 -22.71
CA TRP A 103 -21.30 2.57 -23.54
C TRP A 103 -21.03 2.15 -24.98
#